data_AF-A0A561WIL5-F1
#
_entry.id   AF-A0A561WIL5-F1
#
_cell.length_a   1.000
_cell.length_b   1.000
_cell.length_c   1.000
_cell.angle_alpha   90.00
_cell.angle_beta   90.00
_cell.angle_gamma   90.00
#
_symmetry.space_group_name_H-M   'P 1'
#
loop_
_entity.id
_entity.type
_entity.pdbx_description
1 polymer ?
#
loop_
_entity_poly.entity_id
_entity_poly.type
_entity_poly.pdbx_seq_one_letter_code
_entity_poly.pdbx_strand_id
1 'polypeptide(L)'
;MLTARATAVLLAAALLTVAAPVRQPAAYAAGCATAGPVASTTAWPRSMLAIDAVAAFTRGGGVTVAVLATGVRADHRQFGGRVLPGGDVTGGAGAANTDCAGLGTGVAG
;
A
#
# COMPACT_ATOMS: atom_id res chain seq x y z
N MET A 1 -64.17 12.60 3.04
CA MET A 1 -63.50 11.83 1.98
C MET A 1 -62.32 12.65 1.48
N LEU A 2 -61.27 12.71 2.30
CA LEU A 2 -60.10 13.56 2.14
C LEU A 2 -58.91 12.63 2.44
N THR A 3 -58.05 12.34 1.47
CA THR A 3 -56.66 11.77 1.58
C THR A 3 -56.37 10.81 0.42
N ALA A 4 -56.05 11.31 -0.78
CA ALA A 4 -55.54 10.42 -1.84
C ALA A 4 -54.61 11.08 -2.88
N ARG A 5 -54.14 12.32 -2.70
CA ARG A 5 -53.39 13.03 -3.78
C ARG A 5 -52.08 13.69 -3.38
N ALA A 6 -51.54 13.43 -2.19
CA ALA A 6 -50.31 14.08 -1.71
C ALA A 6 -49.05 13.18 -1.71
N THR A 7 -49.11 11.96 -2.24
CA THR A 7 -48.05 10.95 -2.12
C THR A 7 -47.16 10.75 -3.36
N ALA A 8 -47.26 11.61 -4.38
CA ALA A 8 -46.56 11.38 -5.65
C ALA A 8 -45.25 12.19 -5.85
N VAL A 9 -44.96 13.19 -5.02
CA VAL A 9 -43.87 14.15 -5.32
C VAL A 9 -42.59 13.94 -4.51
N LEU A 10 -42.62 13.14 -3.42
CA LEU A 10 -41.44 12.99 -2.54
C LEU A 10 -40.47 11.86 -2.92
N LEU A 11 -40.78 11.03 -3.91
CA LEU A 11 -39.96 9.85 -4.23
C LEU A 11 -38.83 10.09 -5.25
N ALA A 12 -38.74 11.26 -5.89
CA ALA A 12 -37.83 11.48 -7.01
C ALA A 12 -36.46 12.09 -6.65
N ALA A 13 -36.25 12.60 -5.43
CA ALA A 13 -35.07 13.41 -5.11
C ALA A 13 -33.90 12.67 -4.44
N ALA A 14 -34.03 11.37 -4.12
CA ALA A 14 -33.05 10.68 -3.26
C ALA A 14 -32.03 9.79 -3.99
N LEU A 15 -32.00 9.77 -5.32
CA LEU A 15 -31.26 8.77 -6.11
C LEU A 15 -30.00 9.28 -6.83
N LEU A 16 -29.47 10.45 -6.44
CA LEU A 16 -28.16 10.93 -6.91
C LEU A 16 -27.10 10.78 -5.82
N THR A 17 -26.93 9.55 -5.33
CA THR A 17 -25.70 9.17 -4.62
C THR A 17 -24.60 9.00 -5.65
N VAL A 18 -23.66 9.95 -5.69
CA VAL A 18 -22.43 9.84 -6.47
C VAL A 18 -21.70 8.58 -6.01
N ALA A 19 -21.75 7.52 -6.83
CA ALA A 19 -20.96 6.32 -6.63
C ALA A 19 -19.49 6.67 -6.91
N ALA A 20 -18.79 7.19 -5.90
CA ALA A 20 -17.34 7.25 -5.95
C ALA A 20 -16.83 5.79 -6.07
N PRO A 21 -15.98 5.47 -7.05
CA PRO A 21 -15.42 4.14 -7.14
C PRO A 21 -14.59 3.91 -5.87
N VAL A 22 -15.06 3.02 -5.02
CA VAL A 22 -14.24 2.48 -3.93
C VAL A 22 -13.04 1.84 -4.63
N ARG A 23 -11.87 2.46 -4.52
CA ARG A 23 -10.60 1.83 -4.90
C ARG A 23 -10.42 0.64 -3.97
N GLN A 24 -10.91 -0.51 -4.40
CA GLN A 24 -10.61 -1.76 -3.72
C GLN A 24 -9.08 -1.91 -3.79
N PRO A 25 -8.40 -2.26 -2.68
CA PRO A 25 -7.01 -2.65 -2.77
C PRO A 25 -6.95 -3.76 -3.82
N ALA A 26 -5.98 -3.68 -4.74
CA ALA A 26 -5.83 -4.70 -5.76
C ALA A 26 -5.87 -6.07 -5.06
N ALA A 27 -6.88 -6.88 -5.37
CA ALA A 27 -6.99 -8.19 -4.77
C ALA A 27 -5.67 -8.90 -5.04
N TYR A 28 -4.99 -9.31 -3.97
CA TYR A 28 -3.71 -9.97 -4.09
C TYR A 28 -3.94 -11.21 -4.96
N ALA A 29 -3.26 -11.30 -6.11
CA ALA A 29 -3.48 -12.38 -7.04
C ALA A 29 -3.27 -13.73 -6.32
N ALA A 30 -4.05 -14.74 -6.70
CA ALA A 30 -3.90 -16.07 -6.14
C ALA A 30 -2.44 -16.53 -6.31
N GLY A 31 -1.81 -16.95 -5.21
CA GLY A 31 -0.41 -17.40 -5.20
C GLY A 31 0.63 -16.33 -4.87
N CYS A 32 0.25 -15.08 -4.62
CA CYS A 32 1.20 -14.08 -4.11
C CYS A 32 1.53 -14.31 -2.64
N ALA A 33 2.73 -13.87 -2.26
CA ALA A 33 3.24 -13.94 -0.90
C ALA A 33 2.32 -13.21 0.09
N THR A 34 1.92 -13.93 1.13
CA THR A 34 1.20 -13.38 2.27
C THR A 34 2.19 -12.95 3.35
N ALA A 35 1.78 -11.95 4.16
CA ALA A 35 2.60 -11.55 5.29
C ALA A 35 2.69 -12.69 6.31
N GLY A 36 3.91 -13.06 6.69
CA GLY A 36 4.15 -13.98 7.79
C GLY A 36 3.81 -13.35 9.15
N PRO A 37 3.79 -14.16 10.22
CA PRO A 37 3.64 -13.64 11.57
C PRO A 37 4.79 -12.68 11.93
N VAL A 38 4.46 -11.56 12.58
CA VAL A 38 5.45 -10.62 13.08
C VAL A 38 6.04 -11.18 14.37
N ALA A 39 7.29 -11.66 14.32
CA ALA A 39 7.94 -12.25 15.48
C ALA A 39 8.39 -11.21 16.54
N SER A 40 8.68 -9.98 16.11
CA SER A 40 9.13 -8.88 16.97
C SER A 40 8.87 -7.53 16.27
N THR A 41 8.66 -6.48 17.04
CA THR A 41 8.58 -5.10 16.52
C THR A 41 9.95 -4.54 16.11
N THR A 42 11.04 -5.18 16.53
CA THR A 42 12.42 -4.83 16.18
C THR A 42 13.07 -5.99 15.43
N ALA A 43 13.47 -5.75 14.18
CA ALA A 43 14.19 -6.74 13.37
C ALA A 43 15.56 -7.06 13.98
N TRP A 44 15.95 -8.34 14.01
CA TRP A 44 17.24 -8.77 14.58
C TRP A 44 18.45 -8.00 14.04
N PRO A 45 18.57 -7.70 12.72
CA PRO A 45 19.68 -6.89 12.22
C PRO A 45 19.74 -5.48 12.82
N ARG A 46 18.59 -4.87 13.16
CA ARG A 46 18.53 -3.54 13.77
C ARG A 46 19.15 -3.54 15.16
N SER A 47 18.86 -4.59 15.94
CA SER A 47 19.45 -4.80 17.27
C SER A 47 20.93 -5.16 17.17
N MET A 48 21.29 -6.11 16.30
CA MET A 48 22.66 -6.60 16.13
C MET A 48 23.63 -5.50 15.70
N LEU A 49 23.20 -4.61 14.80
CA LEU A 49 23.99 -3.49 14.31
C LEU A 49 23.87 -2.22 15.17
N ALA A 50 23.05 -2.24 16.23
CA ALA A 50 22.74 -1.09 17.06
C ALA A 50 22.32 0.16 16.25
N ILE A 51 21.50 -0.02 15.20
CA ILE A 51 21.09 1.06 14.28
C ILE A 51 20.39 2.22 15.01
N ASP A 52 19.73 1.96 16.13
CA ASP A 52 19.08 3.01 16.91
C ASP A 52 20.10 4.02 17.51
N ALA A 53 21.36 3.61 17.74
CA ALA A 53 22.40 4.49 18.23
C ALA A 53 22.79 5.59 17.22
N VAL A 54 22.63 5.35 15.91
CA VAL A 54 22.96 6.35 14.88
C VAL A 54 21.85 7.39 14.68
N ALA A 55 20.66 7.16 15.22
CA ALA A 55 19.50 8.03 15.03
C ALA A 55 19.69 9.45 15.61
N ALA A 56 20.64 9.62 16.55
CA ALA A 56 21.05 10.92 17.07
C ALA A 56 21.80 11.78 16.04
N PHE A 57 22.42 11.15 15.04
CA PHE A 57 23.22 11.83 14.01
C PHE A 57 22.48 11.93 12.69
N THR A 58 21.76 10.86 12.29
CA THR A 58 21.03 10.84 11.03
C THR A 58 19.91 9.80 11.04
N ARG A 59 18.89 10.04 10.21
CA ARG A 59 17.86 9.06 9.84
C ARG A 59 17.90 8.67 8.36
N GLY A 60 18.97 9.01 7.66
CA GLY A 60 19.11 8.78 6.22
C GLY A 60 18.34 9.76 5.33
N GLY A 61 17.92 10.91 5.86
CA GLY A 61 17.24 11.95 5.07
C GLY A 61 18.09 12.40 3.87
N GLY A 62 17.47 12.55 2.70
CA GLY A 62 18.14 12.93 1.45
C GLY A 62 18.81 11.77 0.70
N VAL A 63 18.83 10.55 1.26
CA VAL A 63 19.35 9.37 0.58
C VAL A 63 18.22 8.61 -0.10
N THR A 64 18.41 8.25 -1.37
CA THR A 64 17.52 7.35 -2.11
C THR A 64 18.20 5.99 -2.25
N VAL A 65 17.51 4.91 -1.88
CA VAL A 65 18.00 3.53 -1.99
C VAL A 65 17.23 2.83 -3.12
N ALA A 66 17.95 2.34 -4.13
CA ALA A 66 17.36 1.53 -5.18
C ALA A 66 17.32 0.06 -4.77
N VAL A 67 16.13 -0.55 -4.77
CA VAL A 67 15.93 -1.97 -4.47
C VAL A 67 15.81 -2.74 -5.78
N LEU A 68 16.85 -3.46 -6.16
CA LEU A 68 16.92 -4.31 -7.35
C LEU A 68 16.45 -5.73 -7.00
N ALA A 69 15.15 -5.97 -7.07
CA ALA A 69 14.54 -7.24 -6.66
C ALA A 69 13.27 -7.52 -7.49
N THR A 70 12.30 -8.24 -6.93
CA THR A 70 11.03 -8.63 -7.58
C THR A 70 9.98 -7.52 -7.67
N GLY A 71 10.37 -6.27 -7.39
CA GLY A 71 9.46 -5.13 -7.17
C GLY A 71 9.23 -4.85 -5.68
N VAL A 72 8.55 -3.73 -5.36
CA VAL A 72 8.22 -3.35 -3.98
C VAL A 72 6.76 -2.98 -3.91
N ARG A 73 6.01 -3.57 -2.97
CA ARG A 73 4.62 -3.19 -2.71
C ARG A 73 4.55 -1.79 -2.06
N ALA A 74 4.37 -0.76 -2.89
CA ALA A 74 4.46 0.63 -2.45
C ALA A 74 3.35 1.05 -1.45
N ASP A 75 2.20 0.38 -1.47
CA ASP A 75 1.07 0.64 -0.57
C ASP A 75 1.18 -0.10 0.78
N HIS A 76 2.30 -0.79 1.05
CA HIS A 76 2.52 -1.42 2.34
C HIS A 76 2.53 -0.39 3.47
N ARG A 77 1.64 -0.56 4.46
CA ARG A 77 1.40 0.43 5.53
C ARG A 77 2.67 0.85 6.28
N GLN A 78 3.64 -0.06 6.46
CA GLN A 78 4.90 0.25 7.14
C GLN A 78 5.82 1.20 6.35
N PHE A 79 5.67 1.29 5.02
CA PHE A 79 6.47 2.21 4.23
C PHE A 79 6.01 3.65 4.33
N GLY A 80 4.74 3.92 4.68
CA GLY A 80 4.25 5.28 4.91
C GLY A 80 4.50 6.24 3.74
N GLY A 81 4.44 5.76 2.50
CA GLY A 81 4.66 6.55 1.29
C GLY A 81 6.14 6.80 0.92
N ARG A 82 7.10 6.14 1.59
CA ARG A 82 8.54 6.28 1.28
C ARG A 82 8.99 5.62 -0.03
N VAL A 83 8.17 4.76 -0.63
CA VAL A 83 8.51 4.08 -1.89
C VAL A 83 8.25 5.04 -3.05
N LEU A 84 9.32 5.41 -3.75
CA LEU A 84 9.24 6.16 -5.00
C LEU A 84 8.96 5.21 -6.17
N PRO A 85 8.35 5.69 -7.27
CA PRO A 85 8.22 4.89 -8.49
C PRO A 85 9.59 4.43 -9.00
N GLY A 86 9.75 3.12 -9.19
CA GLY A 86 10.89 2.50 -9.87
C GLY A 86 10.48 1.94 -11.24
N GLY A 87 11.40 1.28 -11.95
CA GLY A 87 11.13 0.65 -13.24
C GLY A 87 11.10 -0.88 -13.15
N ASP A 88 10.14 -1.50 -13.84
CA ASP A 88 10.16 -2.93 -14.15
C ASP A 88 10.99 -3.17 -15.41
N VAL A 89 11.97 -4.07 -15.32
CA VAL A 89 12.90 -4.42 -16.40
C VAL A 89 12.76 -5.87 -16.86
N THR A 90 11.75 -6.59 -16.36
CA THR A 90 11.55 -8.03 -16.62
C THR A 90 10.73 -8.33 -17.88
N GLY A 91 10.27 -7.29 -18.59
CA GLY A 91 9.51 -7.42 -19.84
C GLY A 91 8.22 -6.60 -19.87
N GLY A 92 7.81 -6.00 -18.76
CA GLY A 92 6.75 -4.99 -18.70
C GLY A 92 7.36 -3.59 -18.60
N ALA A 93 7.04 -2.68 -19.53
CA ALA A 93 7.34 -1.26 -19.37
C ALA A 93 6.34 -0.68 -18.34
N GLY A 94 6.69 -0.79 -17.05
CA GLY A 94 5.81 -0.40 -15.95
C GLY A 94 6.58 0.05 -14.72
N ALA A 95 5.83 0.48 -13.70
CA ALA A 95 6.41 0.80 -12.41
C ALA A 95 6.67 -0.48 -11.62
N ALA A 96 7.82 -0.58 -10.94
CA ALA A 96 8.14 -1.68 -10.02
C ALA A 96 7.51 -1.50 -8.63
N ASN A 97 6.28 -0.98 -8.56
CA ASN A 97 5.55 -0.62 -7.33
C ASN A 97 4.56 -1.70 -6.84
N THR A 98 4.62 -2.89 -7.43
CA THR A 98 3.93 -4.10 -7.00
C THR A 98 4.94 -5.21 -6.74
N ASP A 99 4.61 -6.15 -5.86
CA ASP A 99 5.47 -7.29 -5.58
C ASP A 99 4.63 -8.50 -5.14
N CYS A 100 4.46 -9.45 -6.06
CA CYS A 100 3.73 -10.69 -5.80
C CYS A 100 4.63 -11.74 -5.13
N ALA A 101 5.94 -11.75 -5.44
CA ALA A 101 6.89 -12.69 -4.86
C ALA A 101 7.25 -12.35 -3.40
N GLY A 102 7.17 -11.06 -3.03
CA GLY A 102 7.36 -10.57 -1.66
C GLY A 102 8.81 -10.32 -1.26
N LEU A 103 9.79 -10.78 -2.05
CA LEU A 103 11.20 -10.65 -1.72
C LEU A 103 11.65 -9.19 -1.71
N GLY A 104 11.30 -8.40 -2.73
CA GLY A 104 11.70 -6.99 -2.79
C GLY A 104 11.00 -6.13 -1.73
N THR A 105 9.75 -6.44 -1.39
CA THR A 105 9.05 -5.84 -0.23
C THR A 105 9.76 -6.17 1.08
N GLY A 106 10.28 -7.39 1.23
CA GLY A 106 11.08 -7.80 2.38
C GLY A 106 12.43 -7.10 2.47
N VAL A 107 13.11 -6.89 1.34
CA VAL A 107 14.40 -6.16 1.28
C VAL A 107 14.22 -4.66 1.55
N ALA A 108 13.09 -4.08 1.13
CA ALA A 108 12.82 -2.65 1.29
C ALA A 108 12.45 -2.22 2.72
N GLY A 109 12.09 -3.17 3.60
CA GLY A 109 11.71 -2.91 5.00
C GLY A 109 12.85 -3.10 5.98
#